data_AF-A0A9E5TH35-F1
#
_entry.id   AF-A0A9E5TH35-F1
#
_cell.length_a   1.000
_cell.length_b   1.000
_cell.length_c   1.000
_cell.angle_alpha   90.00
_cell.angle_beta   90.00
_cell.angle_gamma   90.00
#
_symmetry.space_group_name_H-M   'P 1'
#
loop_
_entity.id
_entity.type
_entity.pdbx_description
1 polymer ?
#
loop_
_entity_poly.entity_id
_entity_poly.type
_entity_poly.pdbx_seq_one_letter_code
_entity_poly.pdbx_strand_id
1 'polypeptide(L)'
;MRSNPIVSIPSLSLLVLALLSVCACGAFEAPIEPTGIPTSAPRARSMKGYEMYSWQMRGVWYFSLVVGTDRLKTYDEISSPELRIQGLEALESELDELPGGEQVFWSAQRVANTAWPPERMIEEISAYCRERGIQLEIEQNDVAKSAQEEATQR
;
A
#
# COMPACT_ATOMS: atom_id res chain seq x y z
N MET A 1 40.48 56.92 19.33
CA MET A 1 39.51 58.02 19.58
C MET A 1 38.16 57.54 19.04
N ARG A 2 37.08 57.29 19.77
CA ARG A 2 36.73 57.41 21.19
C ARG A 2 35.78 56.24 21.50
N SER A 3 36.08 55.49 22.56
CA SER A 3 35.16 54.57 23.24
C SER A 3 34.03 55.33 23.93
N ASN A 4 32.86 54.71 24.14
CA ASN A 4 31.84 55.06 25.15
C ASN A 4 30.65 54.06 25.10
N PRO A 5 29.85 53.89 26.19
CA PRO A 5 30.12 52.84 27.18
C PRO A 5 28.94 51.91 27.49
N ILE A 6 29.29 50.85 28.22
CA ILE A 6 28.44 49.92 28.97
C ILE A 6 27.69 50.65 30.09
N VAL A 7 26.38 50.38 30.22
CA VAL A 7 25.52 50.65 31.39
C VAL A 7 24.58 49.44 31.48
N SER A 8 24.82 48.39 32.27
CA SER A 8 24.72 48.24 33.73
C SER A 8 23.41 48.78 34.33
N ILE A 9 22.42 47.88 34.47
CA ILE A 9 21.28 48.07 35.37
C ILE A 9 21.18 46.81 36.24
N PRO A 10 21.41 46.92 37.56
CA PRO A 10 21.12 45.86 38.52
C PRO A 10 19.69 46.01 39.05
N SER A 11 19.11 44.91 39.54
CA SER A 11 18.48 44.82 40.87
C SER A 11 17.39 43.75 40.87
N LEU A 12 17.67 42.69 41.61
CA LEU A 12 16.67 41.81 42.20
C LEU A 12 15.74 42.63 43.09
N SER A 13 14.43 42.45 42.93
CA SER A 13 13.47 42.60 44.03
C SER A 13 12.29 41.69 43.72
N LEU A 14 12.34 40.44 44.20
CA LEU A 14 11.66 39.97 45.41
C LEU A 14 10.16 40.31 45.46
N LEU A 15 9.36 39.31 45.06
CA LEU A 15 8.25 38.74 45.83
C LEU A 15 7.15 39.69 46.32
N VAL A 16 6.02 39.71 45.60
CA VAL A 16 4.70 39.96 46.21
C VAL A 16 3.73 38.87 45.74
N LEU A 17 3.39 38.00 46.68
CA LEU A 17 2.31 37.03 46.65
C LEU A 17 0.97 37.74 46.92
N ALA A 18 -0.02 37.59 46.04
CA ALA A 18 -1.46 37.69 46.36
C ALA A 18 -2.25 37.21 45.11
N LEU A 19 -2.65 35.93 45.03
CA LEU A 19 -3.94 35.36 45.46
C LEU A 19 -5.21 36.01 44.89
N LEU A 20 -5.97 35.14 44.20
CA LEU A 20 -7.42 35.16 43.92
C LEU A 20 -7.91 35.98 42.71
N SER A 21 -8.13 35.28 41.60
CA SER A 21 -9.38 35.44 40.85
C SER A 21 -9.76 34.13 40.17
N VAL A 22 -10.80 33.49 40.73
CA VAL A 22 -11.54 32.41 40.08
C VAL A 22 -12.38 33.03 38.98
N CYS A 23 -12.11 32.65 37.73
CA CYS A 23 -13.12 32.63 36.68
C CYS A 23 -12.97 31.31 35.91
N ALA A 24 -13.86 30.38 36.26
CA ALA A 24 -14.22 29.25 35.44
C ALA A 24 -14.80 29.74 34.10
N CYS A 25 -14.20 29.31 33.00
CA CYS A 25 -14.82 28.78 31.78
C CYS A 25 -13.75 28.76 30.68
N GLY A 26 -12.86 27.78 30.74
CA GLY A 26 -12.13 27.32 29.56
C GLY A 26 -12.67 25.93 29.27
N ALA A 27 -13.32 25.75 28.13
CA ALA A 27 -13.79 24.45 27.67
C ALA A 27 -12.63 23.45 27.80
N PHE A 28 -12.84 22.40 28.58
CA PHE A 28 -11.98 21.24 28.58
C PHE A 28 -12.17 20.58 27.22
N GLU A 29 -11.38 21.02 26.23
CA GLU A 29 -11.12 20.20 25.06
C GLU A 29 -10.52 18.91 25.59
N ALA A 30 -11.34 17.86 25.51
CA ALA A 30 -10.91 16.51 25.79
C ALA A 30 -9.64 16.24 24.99
N PRO A 31 -8.67 15.49 25.54
CA PRO A 31 -7.58 14.97 24.75
C PRO A 31 -8.20 14.25 23.56
N ILE A 32 -7.98 14.78 22.36
CA ILE A 32 -8.11 14.00 21.14
C ILE A 32 -7.10 12.86 21.30
N GLU A 33 -7.57 11.73 21.84
CA GLU A 33 -6.91 10.46 21.62
C GLU A 33 -6.70 10.39 20.11
N PRO A 34 -5.45 10.19 19.63
CA PRO A 34 -5.24 9.97 18.21
C PRO A 34 -6.10 8.77 17.87
N THR A 35 -7.20 9.02 17.16
CA THR A 35 -8.06 7.98 16.64
C THR A 35 -7.13 7.17 15.77
N GLY A 36 -6.71 6.02 16.33
CA GLY A 36 -5.82 5.11 15.63
C GLY A 36 -6.45 4.91 14.27
N ILE A 37 -5.68 5.26 13.24
CA ILE A 37 -5.93 4.74 11.91
C ILE A 37 -6.21 3.26 12.13
N PRO A 38 -7.31 2.68 11.61
CA PRO A 38 -7.44 1.24 11.61
C PRO A 38 -6.28 0.74 10.78
N THR A 39 -5.15 0.46 11.43
CA THR A 39 -4.06 -0.32 10.87
C THR A 39 -4.69 -1.67 10.65
N SER A 40 -5.19 -1.89 9.44
CA SER A 40 -5.65 -3.19 8.98
C SER A 40 -4.57 -4.18 9.41
N ALA A 41 -4.96 -5.17 10.22
CA ALA A 41 -3.99 -6.14 10.71
C ALA A 41 -3.36 -6.82 9.49
N PRO A 42 -2.03 -6.98 9.43
CA PRO A 42 -1.38 -7.61 8.30
C PRO A 42 -2.05 -8.94 7.97
N ARG A 43 -2.22 -9.21 6.67
CA ARG A 43 -2.74 -10.49 6.18
C ARG A 43 -1.86 -11.62 6.74
N ALA A 44 -2.50 -12.77 6.98
CA ALA A 44 -1.77 -13.95 7.43
C ALA A 44 -0.75 -14.40 6.37
N ARG A 45 0.44 -14.79 6.80
CA ARG A 45 1.43 -15.43 5.92
C ARG A 45 0.85 -16.70 5.31
N SER A 46 1.03 -16.89 4.00
CA SER A 46 0.56 -18.08 3.30
C SER A 46 1.72 -19.06 3.09
N MET A 47 1.52 -20.33 3.41
CA MET A 47 2.52 -21.37 3.11
C MET A 47 2.80 -21.53 1.61
N LYS A 48 1.85 -21.14 0.76
CA LYS A 48 1.95 -21.24 -0.70
C LYS A 48 2.09 -19.88 -1.39
N GLY A 49 2.23 -18.81 -0.62
CA GLY A 49 2.14 -17.45 -1.15
C GLY A 49 0.72 -17.08 -1.59
N TYR A 50 0.65 -16.03 -2.39
CA TYR A 50 -0.56 -15.47 -2.96
C TYR A 50 -0.54 -15.57 -4.48
N GLU A 51 -1.70 -15.67 -5.08
CA GLU A 51 -1.91 -15.59 -6.53
C GLU A 51 -2.57 -14.25 -6.84
N MET A 52 -2.03 -13.59 -7.86
CA MET A 52 -2.56 -12.35 -8.40
C MET A 52 -3.09 -12.60 -9.82
N TYR A 53 -4.28 -12.08 -10.08
CA TYR A 53 -4.89 -12.11 -11.41
C TYR A 53 -5.24 -10.70 -11.84
N SER A 54 -5.26 -10.47 -13.14
CA SER A 54 -5.60 -9.19 -13.75
C SER A 54 -6.56 -9.38 -14.92
N TRP A 55 -7.52 -8.48 -15.06
CA TRP A 55 -8.44 -8.45 -16.20
C TRP A 55 -8.88 -7.01 -16.48
N GLN A 56 -9.37 -6.78 -17.70
CA GLN A 56 -9.91 -5.48 -18.08
C GLN A 56 -11.42 -5.57 -18.26
N MET A 57 -12.14 -4.62 -17.65
CA MET A 57 -13.59 -4.50 -17.82
C MET A 57 -13.92 -3.02 -18.07
N ARG A 58 -14.59 -2.75 -19.20
CA ARG A 58 -14.99 -1.38 -19.60
C ARG A 58 -13.82 -0.39 -19.62
N GLY A 59 -12.65 -0.84 -20.06
CA GLY A 59 -11.43 -0.02 -20.14
C GLY A 59 -10.67 0.12 -18.82
N VAL A 60 -11.22 -0.36 -17.70
CA VAL A 60 -10.61 -0.28 -16.37
C VAL A 60 -9.92 -1.60 -16.04
N TRP A 61 -8.72 -1.52 -15.47
CA TRP A 61 -7.99 -2.67 -14.97
C TRP A 61 -8.47 -3.06 -13.57
N TYR A 62 -8.74 -4.35 -13.42
CA TYR A 62 -9.10 -4.98 -12.17
C TYR A 62 -8.11 -6.08 -11.83
N PHE A 63 -7.96 -6.31 -10.54
CA PHE A 63 -7.07 -7.29 -9.97
C PHE A 63 -7.79 -8.10 -8.90
N SER A 64 -7.18 -9.21 -8.52
CA SER A 64 -7.57 -9.97 -7.33
C SER A 64 -6.32 -10.58 -6.72
N LEU A 65 -6.23 -10.55 -5.40
CA LEU A 65 -5.13 -11.12 -4.64
C LEU A 65 -5.67 -12.18 -3.68
N VAL A 66 -5.40 -13.44 -4.00
CA VAL A 66 -6.00 -14.60 -3.33
C VAL A 66 -4.92 -15.54 -2.81
N VAL A 67 -5.23 -16.35 -1.81
CA VAL A 67 -4.27 -17.32 -1.27
C VAL A 67 -3.97 -18.40 -2.31
N GLY A 68 -2.70 -18.77 -2.46
CA GLY A 68 -2.24 -19.83 -3.36
C GLY A 68 -2.83 -21.20 -2.99
N THR A 69 -3.30 -21.95 -3.99
CA THR A 69 -3.93 -23.27 -3.79
C THR A 69 -3.42 -24.32 -4.77
N ASP A 70 -3.58 -25.62 -4.47
CA ASP A 70 -3.22 -26.70 -5.41
C ASP A 70 -4.20 -26.86 -6.58
N ARG A 71 -5.23 -26.02 -6.66
CA ARG A 71 -6.23 -26.02 -7.72
C ARG A 71 -6.20 -24.70 -8.48
N LEU A 72 -6.56 -24.76 -9.76
CA LEU A 72 -6.85 -23.57 -10.55
C LEU A 72 -8.17 -22.93 -10.09
N LYS A 73 -8.18 -21.61 -9.96
CA LYS A 73 -9.38 -20.83 -9.61
C LYS A 73 -10.21 -20.52 -10.85
N THR A 74 -11.52 -20.37 -10.68
CA THR A 74 -12.41 -19.98 -11.79
C THR A 74 -12.46 -18.46 -11.92
N TYR A 75 -12.85 -17.96 -13.10
CA TYR A 75 -13.03 -16.53 -13.30
C TYR A 75 -14.06 -15.93 -12.34
N ASP A 76 -15.18 -16.61 -12.12
CA ASP A 76 -16.25 -16.14 -11.22
C ASP A 76 -15.77 -16.01 -9.77
N GLU A 77 -14.86 -16.90 -9.34
CA GLU A 77 -14.24 -16.84 -8.02
C GLU A 77 -13.33 -15.62 -7.91
N ILE A 78 -12.35 -15.47 -8.81
CA ILE A 78 -11.36 -14.39 -8.73
C ILE A 78 -11.96 -13.00 -9.02
N SER A 79 -13.03 -12.93 -9.80
CA SER A 79 -13.69 -11.68 -10.16
C SER A 79 -14.87 -11.33 -9.26
N SER A 80 -15.12 -12.11 -8.21
CA SER A 80 -16.19 -11.87 -7.25
C SER A 80 -16.06 -10.46 -6.62
N PRO A 81 -17.19 -9.79 -6.28
CA PRO A 81 -17.15 -8.42 -5.76
C PRO A 81 -16.27 -8.23 -4.52
N GLU A 82 -16.11 -9.28 -3.70
CA GLU A 82 -15.33 -9.26 -2.46
C GLU A 82 -13.82 -9.32 -2.71
N LEU A 83 -13.39 -9.93 -3.81
CA LEU A 83 -11.97 -10.11 -4.16
C LEU A 83 -11.49 -9.12 -5.23
N ARG A 84 -12.42 -8.31 -5.75
CA ARG A 84 -12.18 -7.40 -6.86
C ARG A 84 -11.52 -6.12 -6.38
N ILE A 85 -10.32 -5.89 -6.88
CA ILE A 85 -9.50 -4.71 -6.64
C ILE A 85 -9.50 -3.87 -7.91
N GLN A 86 -9.79 -2.57 -7.80
CA GLN A 86 -9.90 -1.68 -8.97
C GLN A 86 -8.69 -0.75 -9.08
N GLY A 87 -7.92 -0.89 -10.16
CA GLY A 87 -6.79 -0.01 -10.46
C GLY A 87 -5.55 -0.26 -9.58
N LEU A 88 -4.50 0.51 -9.85
CA LEU A 88 -3.17 0.32 -9.26
C LEU A 88 -3.13 0.74 -7.78
N GLU A 89 -3.68 1.90 -7.44
CA GLU A 89 -3.69 2.44 -6.06
C GLU A 89 -4.34 1.47 -5.06
N ALA A 90 -5.48 0.88 -5.45
CA ALA A 90 -6.14 -0.13 -4.62
C ALA A 90 -5.31 -1.42 -4.52
N LEU A 91 -4.61 -1.82 -5.59
CA LEU A 91 -3.73 -2.98 -5.56
C LEU A 91 -2.53 -2.76 -4.64
N GLU A 92 -1.91 -1.59 -4.69
CA GLU A 92 -0.80 -1.21 -3.80
C GLU A 92 -1.24 -1.27 -2.33
N SER A 93 -2.45 -0.79 -2.03
CA SER A 93 -3.03 -0.88 -0.69
C SER A 93 -3.19 -2.32 -0.20
N GLU A 94 -3.60 -3.24 -1.08
CA GLU A 94 -3.74 -4.67 -0.77
C GLU A 94 -2.40 -5.39 -0.64
N LEU A 95 -1.40 -4.98 -1.43
CA LEU A 95 -0.02 -5.46 -1.32
C LEU A 95 0.64 -4.99 -0.01
N ASP A 96 0.28 -3.81 0.50
CA ASP A 96 0.78 -3.29 1.76
C ASP A 96 0.36 -4.11 2.98
N GLU A 97 -0.78 -4.80 2.88
CA GLU A 97 -1.24 -5.69 3.92
C GLU A 97 -0.49 -7.03 3.94
N LEU A 98 0.26 -7.36 2.88
CA LEU A 98 1.04 -8.59 2.85
C LEU A 98 2.23 -8.51 3.82
N PRO A 99 2.55 -9.62 4.52
CA PRO A 99 3.76 -9.67 5.32
C PRO A 99 4.99 -9.55 4.43
N GLY A 100 6.03 -8.86 4.89
CA GLY A 100 7.30 -8.77 4.16
C GLY A 100 7.89 -10.15 3.85
N GLY A 101 8.47 -10.29 2.66
CA GLY A 101 9.07 -11.53 2.18
C GLY A 101 8.07 -12.55 1.61
N GLU A 102 6.78 -12.20 1.51
CA GLU A 102 5.75 -13.07 0.90
C GLU A 102 5.99 -13.24 -0.60
N GLN A 103 5.56 -14.39 -1.14
CA GLN A 103 5.62 -14.68 -2.57
C GLN A 103 4.25 -14.42 -3.22
N VAL A 104 4.25 -13.72 -4.34
CA VAL A 104 3.06 -13.42 -5.15
C VAL A 104 3.29 -13.95 -6.57
N PHE A 105 2.43 -14.83 -7.03
CA PHE A 105 2.44 -15.38 -8.38
C PHE A 105 1.41 -14.65 -9.24
N TRP A 106 1.86 -13.94 -10.27
CA TRP A 106 0.96 -13.28 -11.20
C TRP A 106 0.61 -14.21 -12.35
N SER A 107 -0.62 -14.71 -12.35
CA SER A 107 -1.10 -15.80 -13.22
C SER A 107 -2.08 -15.29 -14.28
N ALA A 108 -1.76 -14.19 -14.96
CA ALA A 108 -2.62 -13.71 -16.04
C ALA A 108 -2.61 -14.68 -17.24
N GLN A 109 -3.77 -14.84 -17.88
CA GLN A 109 -4.07 -15.79 -18.97
C GLN A 109 -4.10 -17.28 -18.61
N ARG A 110 -3.87 -17.66 -17.33
CA ARG A 110 -4.10 -19.04 -16.87
C ARG A 110 -5.58 -19.34 -16.65
N VAL A 111 -6.36 -18.30 -16.34
CA VAL A 111 -7.82 -18.35 -16.19
C VAL A 111 -8.45 -17.61 -17.36
N ALA A 112 -9.51 -18.16 -17.95
CA ALA A 112 -10.24 -17.50 -19.03
C ALA A 112 -10.67 -16.09 -18.61
N ASN A 113 -10.65 -15.14 -19.56
CA ASN A 113 -10.98 -13.72 -19.36
C ASN A 113 -9.99 -12.92 -18.48
N THR A 114 -8.86 -13.50 -18.09
CA THR A 114 -7.73 -12.75 -17.52
C THR A 114 -6.76 -12.31 -18.62
N ALA A 115 -6.08 -11.18 -18.39
CA ALA A 115 -5.20 -10.56 -19.37
C ALA A 115 -4.04 -9.83 -18.69
N TRP A 116 -2.93 -9.71 -19.40
CA TRP A 116 -1.81 -8.88 -18.98
C TRP A 116 -2.14 -7.40 -19.15
N PRO A 117 -1.89 -6.56 -18.13
CA PRO A 117 -1.96 -5.11 -18.31
C PRO A 117 -0.83 -4.60 -19.21
N PRO A 118 -0.89 -3.33 -19.65
CA PRO A 118 0.19 -2.72 -20.40
C PRO A 118 1.53 -2.84 -19.66
N GLU A 119 2.63 -2.98 -20.41
CA GLU A 119 3.99 -3.19 -19.88
C GLU A 119 4.35 -2.19 -18.78
N ARG A 120 4.04 -0.91 -18.97
CA ARG A 120 4.23 0.13 -17.95
C ARG A 120 3.62 -0.23 -16.59
N MET A 121 2.41 -0.79 -16.57
CA MET A 121 1.73 -1.16 -15.33
C MET A 121 2.36 -2.41 -14.70
N ILE A 122 2.86 -3.34 -15.52
CA ILE A 122 3.63 -4.50 -15.05
C ILE A 122 4.91 -4.02 -14.36
N GLU A 123 5.62 -3.06 -14.96
CA GLU A 123 6.83 -2.47 -14.41
C GLU A 123 6.56 -1.73 -13.09
N GLU A 124 5.49 -0.92 -13.05
CA GLU A 124 5.06 -0.18 -11.85
C GLU A 124 4.75 -1.16 -10.70
N ILE A 125 3.96 -2.21 -10.93
CA ILE A 125 3.64 -3.25 -9.92
C ILE A 125 4.89 -4.02 -9.49
N SER A 126 5.77 -4.36 -10.43
CA SER A 126 7.00 -5.10 -10.13
C SER A 126 7.97 -4.28 -9.28
N ALA A 127 8.09 -2.97 -9.57
CA ALA A 127 8.87 -2.04 -8.78
C ALA A 127 8.30 -1.92 -7.36
N TYR A 128 6.97 -1.77 -7.24
CA TYR A 128 6.28 -1.68 -5.95
C TYR A 128 6.54 -2.90 -5.07
N CYS A 129 6.31 -4.11 -5.61
CA CYS A 129 6.57 -5.36 -4.89
C CYS A 129 8.02 -5.43 -4.40
N ARG A 130 8.98 -5.06 -5.25
CA ARG A 130 10.41 -5.07 -4.89
C ARG A 130 10.73 -4.10 -3.74
N GLU A 131 10.18 -2.89 -3.76
CA GLU A 131 10.37 -1.90 -2.68
C GLU A 131 9.78 -2.36 -1.35
N ARG A 132 8.68 -3.12 -1.39
CA ARG A 132 8.03 -3.71 -0.21
C ARG A 132 8.63 -5.04 0.24
N GLY A 133 9.61 -5.57 -0.50
CA GLY A 133 10.22 -6.87 -0.22
C GLY A 133 9.28 -8.06 -0.49
N ILE A 134 8.32 -7.88 -1.39
CA ILE A 134 7.42 -8.92 -1.91
C ILE A 134 8.08 -9.56 -3.13
N GLN A 135 8.11 -10.89 -3.19
CA GLN A 135 8.67 -11.64 -4.30
C GLN A 135 7.60 -11.88 -5.35
N LEU A 136 7.56 -11.02 -6.38
CA LEU A 136 6.64 -11.16 -7.50
C LEU A 136 7.22 -12.09 -8.57
N GLU A 137 6.49 -13.15 -8.91
CA GLU A 137 6.81 -14.09 -9.98
C GLU A 137 5.74 -14.01 -11.08
N ILE A 138 6.16 -13.69 -12.30
CA ILE A 138 5.27 -13.59 -13.45
C ILE A 138 5.18 -14.95 -14.11
N GLU A 139 4.03 -15.62 -13.98
CA GLU A 139 3.80 -16.93 -14.59
C GLU A 139 3.33 -16.76 -16.04
N GLN A 140 4.26 -16.77 -16.98
CA GLN A 140 3.91 -16.81 -18.40
C GLN A 140 3.41 -18.21 -18.78
N ASN A 141 2.29 -18.29 -19.48
CA ASN A 141 1.89 -19.53 -20.14
C ASN A 141 2.78 -19.71 -21.38
N ASP A 142 3.72 -20.67 -21.35
CA ASP A 142 4.73 -20.90 -22.41
C ASP A 142 4.11 -21.08 -23.82
N VAL A 143 2.83 -21.44 -23.89
CA VAL A 143 2.08 -21.56 -25.16
C VAL A 143 2.02 -20.23 -25.93
N ALA A 144 1.98 -19.08 -25.24
CA ALA A 144 1.96 -17.76 -25.90
C ALA A 144 3.33 -17.37 -26.46
N LYS A 145 4.43 -17.82 -25.83
CA LYS A 145 5.80 -17.54 -26.26
C LYS A 145 6.12 -18.24 -27.58
N SER A 146 5.72 -19.50 -27.71
CA SER A 146 5.94 -20.29 -28.92
C SER A 146 5.23 -19.73 -30.15
N ALA A 147 4.03 -19.15 -29.98
CA ALA A 147 3.26 -18.56 -31.08
C ALA A 147 3.86 -17.26 -31.64
N GLN A 148 4.56 -16.47 -30.81
CA GLN A 148 5.21 -15.23 -31.26
C GLN A 148 6.57 -15.50 -31.93
N GLU A 149 7.28 -16.56 -31.53
CA GLU A 149 8.53 -16.97 -32.17
C GLU A 149 8.30 -17.60 -33.56
N GLU A 150 7.21 -18.36 -33.75
CA GLU A 150 6.86 -18.94 -35.06
C GLU A 150 6.39 -17.89 -36.09
N ALA A 151 5.81 -16.77 -35.63
CA ALA A 151 5.40 -15.67 -36.49
C ALA A 151 6.55 -14.74 -36.91
N THR A 152 7.64 -14.72 -36.15
CA THR A 152 8.83 -13.88 -36.43
C THR A 152 9.83 -14.59 -37.37
N GLN A 153 9.68 -15.90 -37.55
CA GLN A 153 10.52 -16.71 -38.45
C GLN A 153 9.92 -16.93 -39.86
N ARG A 154 8.80 -16.27 -40.19
CA ARG A 154 8.20 -16.26 -41.54
C ARG A 154 8.32 -14.88 -42.16
#